data_AF-A0A1E4T8X1-F1
#
_entry.id   AF-A0A1E4T8X1-F1
#
_cell.length_a   1.000
_cell.length_b   1.000
_cell.length_c   1.000
_cell.angle_alpha   90.00
_cell.angle_beta   90.00
_cell.angle_gamma   90.00
#
_symmetry.space_group_name_H-M   'P 1'
#
loop_
_entity.id
_entity.type
_entity.pdbx_description
1 polymer ?
#
loop_
_entity_poly.entity_id
_entity_poly.type
_entity_poly.pdbx_seq_one_letter_code
_entity_poly.pdbx_strand_id
1 'polypeptide(L)'
;MSRAPQIEQENDSQFHMLANKISTFKNIAHDINNYAQEDNTSISNISSSMNALLDNVKNTSGKLTRVMNSNPRMTKMVATGVIGFFILYSLYKLL
;
A
#
# COMPACT_ATOMS: atom_id res chain seq x y z
N MET A 1 -57.74 -19.45 26.91
CA MET A 1 -56.35 -19.57 27.39
C MET A 1 -55.55 -18.41 26.82
N SER A 2 -55.02 -17.55 27.68
CA SER A 2 -54.40 -16.27 27.29
C SER A 2 -53.07 -16.48 26.57
N ARG A 3 -52.95 -15.93 25.35
CA ARG A 3 -51.76 -15.97 24.50
C ARG A 3 -50.70 -14.91 24.88
N ALA A 4 -51.05 -14.01 25.79
CA ALA A 4 -50.20 -12.91 26.27
C ALA A 4 -48.83 -13.35 26.84
N PRO A 5 -48.72 -14.34 27.74
CA PRO A 5 -47.43 -14.73 28.30
C PRO A 5 -46.47 -15.35 27.27
N GLN A 6 -47.00 -15.95 26.21
CA GLN A 6 -46.18 -16.53 25.13
C GLN A 6 -45.59 -15.43 24.24
N ILE A 7 -46.36 -14.37 23.98
CA ILE A 7 -45.92 -13.21 23.18
C ILE A 7 -44.88 -12.37 23.95
N GLU A 8 -45.02 -12.24 25.26
CA GLU A 8 -44.02 -11.56 26.10
C GLU A 8 -42.68 -12.32 26.11
N GLN A 9 -42.71 -13.64 26.24
CA GLN A 9 -41.50 -14.47 26.18
C GLN A 9 -40.80 -14.40 24.83
N GLU A 10 -41.59 -14.35 23.74
CA GLU A 10 -41.07 -14.22 22.39
C GLU A 10 -40.46 -12.83 22.14
N ASN A 11 -41.07 -11.77 22.69
CA ASN A 11 -40.50 -10.42 22.65
C ASN A 11 -39.20 -10.32 23.44
N ASP A 12 -39.14 -10.83 24.68
CA ASP A 12 -37.93 -10.80 25.49
C ASP A 12 -36.75 -11.53 24.80
N SER A 13 -37.04 -12.65 24.17
CA SER A 13 -36.06 -13.37 23.33
C SER A 13 -35.56 -12.51 22.17
N GLN A 14 -36.47 -11.81 21.47
CA GLN A 14 -36.10 -10.91 20.38
C GLN A 14 -35.30 -9.69 20.86
N PHE A 15 -35.64 -9.12 22.02
CA PHE A 15 -34.89 -8.02 22.63
C PHE A 15 -33.49 -8.46 23.05
N HIS A 16 -33.34 -9.64 23.65
CA HIS A 16 -32.02 -10.19 23.99
C HIS A 16 -31.17 -10.44 22.74
N MET A 17 -31.77 -10.98 21.67
CA MET A 17 -31.08 -11.15 20.40
C MET A 17 -30.66 -9.81 19.78
N LEU A 18 -31.51 -8.79 19.85
CA LEU A 18 -31.19 -7.46 19.35
C LEU A 18 -30.06 -6.81 20.15
N ALA A 19 -30.11 -6.90 21.49
CA ALA A 19 -29.07 -6.38 22.37
C ALA A 19 -27.70 -7.02 22.08
N ASN A 20 -27.68 -8.34 21.89
CA ASN A 20 -26.46 -9.07 21.50
C ASN A 20 -25.93 -8.62 20.14
N LYS A 21 -26.81 -8.42 19.15
CA LYS A 21 -26.42 -7.91 17.82
C LYS A 21 -25.86 -6.49 17.91
N ILE A 22 -26.46 -5.61 18.71
CA ILE A 22 -25.99 -4.23 18.91
C ILE A 22 -24.63 -4.23 19.62
N SER A 23 -24.45 -5.05 20.65
CA SER A 23 -23.16 -5.19 21.34
C SER A 23 -22.06 -5.68 20.39
N THR A 24 -22.37 -6.69 19.56
CA THR A 24 -21.46 -7.21 18.54
C THR A 24 -21.12 -6.13 17.50
N PHE A 25 -22.12 -5.39 17.02
CA PHE A 25 -21.92 -4.29 16.08
C PHE A 25 -21.05 -3.17 16.66
N LYS A 26 -21.27 -2.81 17.94
CA LYS A 26 -20.46 -1.82 18.65
C LYS A 26 -19.00 -2.25 18.75
N ASN A 27 -18.74 -3.52 19.06
CA ASN A 27 -17.38 -4.06 19.13
C ASN A 27 -16.70 -4.04 17.75
N ILE A 28 -17.40 -4.49 16.70
CA ILE A 28 -16.90 -4.44 15.32
C ILE A 28 -16.60 -2.99 14.90
N ALA A 29 -17.48 -2.04 15.20
CA ALA A 29 -17.26 -0.64 14.88
C ALA A 29 -16.04 -0.04 15.61
N HIS A 30 -15.84 -0.43 16.87
CA HIS A 30 -14.66 -0.03 17.64
C HIS A 30 -13.37 -0.61 17.05
N ASP A 31 -13.40 -1.89 16.66
CA ASP A 31 -12.26 -2.56 16.02
C ASP A 31 -11.92 -1.92 14.67
N ILE A 32 -12.92 -1.65 13.82
CA ILE A 32 -12.73 -0.94 12.53
C ILE A 32 -12.08 0.44 12.74
N ASN A 33 -12.51 1.18 13.75
CA ASN A 33 -11.92 2.49 14.06
C ASN A 33 -10.44 2.37 14.49
N ASN A 34 -10.09 1.33 15.24
CA ASN A 34 -8.71 1.08 15.64
C ASN A 34 -7.85 0.67 14.44
N TYR A 35 -8.33 -0.23 13.59
CA TYR A 35 -7.64 -0.61 12.35
C TYR A 35 -7.44 0.59 11.42
N ALA A 36 -8.44 1.47 11.27
CA ALA A 36 -8.32 2.67 10.45
C ALA A 36 -7.28 3.68 11.01
N GLN A 37 -7.07 3.73 12.32
CA GLN A 37 -6.01 4.58 12.92
C GLN A 37 -4.61 4.00 12.70
N GLU A 38 -4.43 2.69 12.87
CA GLU A 38 -3.16 2.00 12.59
C GLU A 38 -2.80 2.05 11.09
N ASP A 39 -3.79 1.89 10.20
CA ASP A 39 -3.59 1.98 8.76
C ASP A 39 -3.17 3.39 8.33
N ASN A 40 -3.75 4.44 8.93
CA ASN A 40 -3.35 5.81 8.63
C ASN A 40 -1.90 6.11 9.03
N THR A 41 -1.42 5.55 10.14
CA THR A 41 -0.01 5.70 10.55
C THR A 41 0.92 4.96 9.58
N SER A 42 0.53 3.76 9.16
CA SER A 42 1.27 2.97 8.17
C SER A 42 1.33 3.66 6.79
N ILE A 43 0.22 4.21 6.31
CA ILE A 43 0.14 4.96 5.05
C ILE A 43 1.01 6.22 5.10
N SER A 44 1.01 6.96 6.22
CA SER A 44 1.87 8.14 6.39
C SER A 44 3.37 7.80 6.29
N ASN A 45 3.77 6.68 6.90
CA ASN A 45 5.15 6.18 6.85
C ASN A 45 5.55 5.75 5.42
N ILE A 46 4.64 5.08 4.69
CA ILE A 46 4.85 4.69 3.29
C ILE A 46 4.97 5.93 2.41
N SER A 47 4.08 6.91 2.57
CA SER A 47 4.11 8.17 1.80
C SER A 47 5.41 8.93 2.01
N SER A 48 5.86 9.03 3.26
CA SER A 48 7.14 9.67 3.60
C SER A 48 8.34 8.96 2.97
N SER A 49 8.34 7.62 2.99
CA SER A 49 9.38 6.80 2.36
C SER A 49 9.39 6.94 0.84
N MET A 50 8.21 6.97 0.21
CA MET A 50 8.07 7.19 -1.24
C MET A 50 8.56 8.58 -1.66
N ASN A 51 8.24 9.63 -0.90
CA ASN A 51 8.72 10.98 -1.16
C ASN A 51 10.25 11.05 -1.08
N ALA A 52 10.85 10.45 -0.04
CA ALA A 52 12.30 10.37 0.09
C ALA A 52 12.95 9.59 -1.08
N LEU A 53 12.35 8.49 -1.52
CA LEU A 53 12.82 7.74 -2.69
C LEU A 53 12.73 8.57 -3.97
N LEU A 54 11.60 9.26 -4.19
CA LEU A 54 11.41 10.14 -5.35
C LEU A 54 12.43 11.28 -5.37
N ASP A 55 12.68 11.94 -4.24
CA ASP A 55 13.67 13.00 -4.13
C ASP A 55 15.08 12.49 -4.40
N ASN A 56 15.43 11.30 -3.89
CA ASN A 56 16.72 10.67 -4.16
C ASN A 56 16.86 10.25 -5.63
N VAL A 57 15.81 9.71 -6.25
CA VAL A 57 15.79 9.37 -7.67
C VAL A 57 15.94 10.63 -8.52
N LYS A 58 15.20 11.69 -8.20
CA LYS A 58 15.26 12.98 -8.92
C LYS A 58 16.65 13.61 -8.81
N ASN A 59 17.23 13.63 -7.61
CA ASN A 59 18.58 14.15 -7.39
C ASN A 59 19.64 13.32 -8.12
N THR A 60 19.55 11.99 -8.08
CA THR A 60 20.48 11.08 -8.76
C THR A 60 20.35 11.22 -10.27
N SER A 61 19.13 11.29 -10.80
CA SER A 61 18.84 11.49 -12.22
C SER A 61 19.34 12.85 -12.72
N GLY A 62 19.18 13.91 -11.91
CA GLY A 62 19.72 15.24 -12.19
C GLY A 62 21.25 15.27 -12.21
N LYS A 63 21.90 14.62 -11.22
CA LYS A 63 23.36 14.47 -11.19
C LYS A 63 23.87 13.65 -12.37
N LEU A 64 23.19 12.56 -12.73
CA LEU A 64 23.52 11.74 -13.88
C LEU A 64 23.42 12.55 -15.18
N THR A 65 22.31 13.25 -15.39
CA THR A 65 22.12 14.14 -16.56
C THR A 65 23.22 15.22 -16.63
N ARG A 66 23.58 15.81 -15.48
CA ARG A 66 24.66 16.79 -15.41
C ARG A 66 26.01 16.19 -15.78
N VAL A 67 26.35 15.01 -15.24
CA VAL A 67 27.58 14.28 -15.61
C VAL A 67 27.57 13.97 -17.10
N MET A 68 26.43 13.51 -17.60
CA MET A 68 26.21 13.14 -18.99
C MET A 68 26.50 14.29 -19.96
N ASN A 69 26.02 15.49 -19.62
CA ASN A 69 26.21 16.72 -20.39
C ASN A 69 27.59 17.35 -20.19
N SER A 70 28.18 17.24 -19.00
CA SER A 70 29.49 17.82 -18.69
C SER A 70 30.66 17.08 -19.35
N ASN A 71 30.51 15.78 -19.62
CA ASN A 71 31.60 14.95 -20.12
C ASN A 71 31.13 14.03 -21.28
N PRO A 72 30.83 14.61 -22.46
CA PRO A 72 30.19 13.89 -23.56
C PRO A 72 31.05 12.74 -24.11
N ARG A 73 32.38 12.81 -23.97
CA ARG A 73 33.31 11.75 -24.40
C ARG A 73 33.23 10.52 -23.50
N MET A 74 33.18 10.72 -22.18
CA MET A 74 33.03 9.63 -21.21
C MET A 74 31.64 8.98 -21.33
N THR A 75 30.59 9.79 -21.44
CA THR A 75 29.22 9.31 -21.67
C THR A 75 29.12 8.43 -22.91
N LYS A 76 29.65 8.91 -24.05
CA LYS A 76 29.63 8.13 -25.30
C LYS A 76 30.37 6.80 -25.14
N MET A 77 31.52 6.79 -24.47
CA MET A 77 32.29 5.56 -24.23
C MET A 77 31.50 4.54 -23.38
N VAL A 78 30.90 4.98 -22.27
CA VAL A 78 30.10 4.12 -21.39
C VAL A 78 28.85 3.61 -22.11
N ALA A 79 28.12 4.50 -22.80
CA ALA A 79 26.92 4.14 -23.55
C ALA A 79 27.23 3.10 -24.64
N THR A 80 28.33 3.27 -25.38
CA THR A 80 28.73 2.32 -26.43
C THR A 80 29.10 0.94 -25.83
N GLY A 81 29.78 0.93 -24.67
CA GLY A 81 30.09 -0.32 -23.96
C GLY A 81 28.85 -1.06 -23.45
N VAL A 82 27.89 -0.33 -22.89
CA VAL A 82 26.62 -0.90 -22.40
C VAL A 82 25.79 -1.48 -23.55
N ILE A 83 25.68 -0.74 -24.67
CA ILE A 83 24.96 -1.21 -25.85
C ILE A 83 25.64 -2.46 -26.43
N GLY A 84 26.97 -2.46 -26.56
CA GLY A 84 27.73 -3.62 -27.03
C GLY A 84 27.52 -4.86 -26.15
N PHE A 85 27.58 -4.69 -24.83
CA PHE A 85 27.29 -5.78 -23.90
C PHE A 85 25.86 -6.31 -24.04
N PHE A 86 24.88 -5.43 -24.18
CA PHE A 86 23.48 -5.82 -24.32
C PHE A 86 23.24 -6.62 -25.62
N ILE A 87 23.85 -6.20 -26.72
CA ILE A 87 23.78 -6.92 -28.00
C ILE A 87 24.43 -8.30 -27.87
N LEU A 88 25.63 -8.39 -27.29
CA LEU A 88 26.33 -9.66 -27.09
C LEU A 88 25.56 -10.61 -26.17
N TYR A 89 25.02 -10.10 -25.06
CA TYR A 89 24.23 -10.89 -24.11
C TYR A 89 22.90 -11.35 -24.73
N SER A 90 22.21 -10.46 -25.45
CA SER A 90 20.95 -10.81 -26.11
C SER A 90 21.18 -11.85 -27.19
N LEU A 91 22.27 -11.74 -27.97
CA LEU A 91 22.68 -12.77 -28.91
C LEU A 91 23.00 -14.09 -28.20
N TYR A 92 23.80 -14.08 -27.13
CA TYR A 92 24.15 -15.30 -26.39
C TYR A 92 22.95 -15.99 -25.72
N LYS A 93 21.90 -15.24 -25.37
CA LYS A 93 20.69 -15.78 -24.74
C LYS A 93 19.63 -16.23 -25.76
N LEU A 94 19.64 -15.66 -26.97
CA LEU A 94 18.70 -15.99 -28.06
C LEU A 94 19.25 -17.04 -29.04
N LEU A 95 20.57 -17.14 -29.19
CA LEU A 95 21.25 -18.27 -29.86
C LEU A 95 21.41 -19.44 -28.88
#